data_AF-A0A401Q7S0-F1
#
_entry.id   AF-A0A401Q7S0-F1
#
_cell.length_a   1.000
_cell.length_b   1.000
_cell.length_c   1.000
_cell.angle_alpha   90.00
_cell.angle_beta   90.00
_cell.angle_gamma   90.00
#
_symmetry.space_group_name_H-M   'P 1'
#
loop_
_entity.id
_entity.type
_entity.pdbx_description
1 polymer ?
#
loop_
_entity_poly.entity_id
_entity_poly.type
_entity_poly.pdbx_seq_one_letter_code
_entity_poly.pdbx_strand_id
1 'polypeptide(L)'
;DVSAVLKLDNIVVGQTAWKIVGEQSWNQTFTVELERSRELEISVYWRDWRSLCALKYLKLEDFLDNQRHEIRLDLEPQGVLLTEVTFSNPVIERIPKLQRQKKIFSKQQGKAFLRAPQMNINIATWGRLLRKAFPAINSTGTYSPSSYMTAVSDGRQTLSTNMPG
;
A
#
# COMPACT_ATOMS: atom_id res chain seq x y z
N ASP A 1 -28.75 -14.66 36.73
CA ASP A 1 -28.96 -14.13 35.37
C ASP A 1 -27.67 -13.64 34.76
N VAL A 2 -27.63 -13.64 33.43
CA VAL A 2 -26.58 -13.10 32.58
C VAL A 2 -27.14 -12.10 31.59
N SER A 3 -26.30 -11.14 31.18
CA SER A 3 -26.56 -10.17 30.11
C SER A 3 -25.29 -9.99 29.30
N ALA A 4 -25.43 -9.81 27.99
CA ALA A 4 -24.35 -9.50 27.07
C ALA A 4 -24.40 -8.01 26.70
N VAL A 5 -23.25 -7.35 26.75
CA VAL A 5 -23.05 -5.95 26.39
C VAL A 5 -22.17 -5.92 25.15
N LEU A 6 -22.66 -5.24 24.11
CA LEU A 6 -21.98 -5.06 22.83
C LEU A 6 -21.28 -3.70 22.85
N LYS A 7 -20.01 -3.66 22.45
CA LYS A 7 -19.26 -2.41 22.34
C LYS A 7 -18.51 -2.31 21.02
N LEU A 8 -18.51 -1.11 20.45
CA LEU A 8 -17.65 -0.70 19.34
C LEU A 8 -16.74 0.41 19.84
N ASP A 9 -15.44 0.32 19.60
CA ASP A 9 -14.47 1.34 20.02
C ASP A 9 -14.57 1.70 21.53
N ASN A 10 -14.86 0.69 22.37
CA ASN A 10 -15.14 0.79 23.81
C ASN A 10 -16.42 1.56 24.20
N ILE A 11 -17.25 1.93 23.23
CA ILE A 11 -18.55 2.56 23.46
C ILE A 11 -19.64 1.49 23.43
N VAL A 12 -20.52 1.48 24.43
CA VAL A 12 -21.64 0.55 24.50
C VAL A 12 -22.67 0.90 23.42
N VAL A 13 -22.94 -0.07 22.54
CA VAL A 13 -23.90 0.06 21.43
C VAL A 13 -25.14 -0.80 21.61
N GLY A 14 -25.11 -1.76 22.54
CA GLY A 14 -26.25 -2.61 22.83
C GLY A 14 -26.07 -3.40 24.12
N GLN A 15 -27.18 -3.79 24.72
CA GLN A 15 -27.20 -4.68 25.86
C GLN A 15 -28.43 -5.59 25.80
N THR A 16 -28.24 -6.89 26.05
CA THR A 16 -29.34 -7.85 26.10
C THR A 16 -30.08 -7.82 27.45
N ALA A 17 -31.31 -8.29 27.46
CA ALA A 17 -32.05 -8.47 28.72
C ALA A 17 -31.33 -9.46 29.67
N TRP A 18 -31.48 -9.24 30.98
CA TRP A 18 -31.03 -10.20 31.99
C TRP A 18 -31.85 -11.49 31.92
N LYS A 19 -31.18 -12.63 31.71
CA LYS A 19 -31.83 -13.94 31.53
C LYS A 19 -31.04 -15.05 32.22
N ILE A 20 -31.70 -16.17 32.52
CA ILE A 20 -31.00 -17.38 32.99
C ILE A 20 -30.17 -17.94 31.83
N VAL A 21 -29.01 -18.54 32.12
CA VAL A 21 -28.14 -19.17 31.11
C VAL A 21 -28.87 -20.35 30.44
N GLY A 22 -28.81 -20.41 29.12
CA GLY A 22 -29.47 -21.41 28.28
C GLY A 22 -29.15 -21.16 26.80
N GLU A 23 -29.49 -22.12 25.95
CA GLU A 23 -29.09 -22.13 24.53
C GLU A 23 -29.72 -20.98 23.72
N GLN A 24 -30.90 -20.49 24.13
CA GLN A 24 -31.63 -19.41 23.47
C GLN A 24 -32.11 -18.35 24.47
N SER A 25 -31.23 -17.97 25.40
CA SER A 25 -31.60 -17.07 26.49
C SER A 25 -32.05 -15.68 26.03
N TRP A 26 -31.46 -15.15 24.95
CA TRP A 26 -31.69 -13.76 24.54
C TRP A 26 -32.52 -13.62 23.27
N ASN A 27 -32.22 -14.36 22.19
CA ASN A 27 -32.85 -14.24 20.87
C ASN A 27 -33.12 -12.76 20.47
N GLN A 28 -32.12 -11.91 20.70
CA GLN A 28 -32.22 -10.47 20.55
C GLN A 28 -31.30 -9.99 19.43
N THR A 29 -31.87 -9.21 18.51
CA THR A 29 -31.15 -8.63 17.37
C THR A 29 -30.81 -7.18 17.64
N PHE A 30 -29.61 -6.75 17.25
CA PHE A 30 -29.18 -5.36 17.26
C PHE A 30 -28.76 -4.95 15.85
N THR A 31 -29.15 -3.74 15.46
CA THR A 31 -28.65 -3.08 14.25
C THR A 31 -27.84 -1.87 14.70
N VAL A 32 -26.56 -1.85 14.36
CA VAL A 32 -25.61 -0.82 14.82
C VAL A 32 -24.94 -0.20 13.60
N GLU A 33 -24.93 1.13 13.55
CA GLU A 33 -24.18 1.86 12.53
C GLU A 33 -22.70 1.87 12.87
N LEU A 34 -21.85 1.63 11.86
CA LEU A 34 -20.40 1.49 12.04
C LEU A 34 -19.69 2.76 11.54
N GLU A 35 -18.91 3.41 12.42
CA GLU A 35 -18.11 4.58 12.07
C GLU A 35 -16.63 4.20 11.99
N ARG A 36 -16.24 3.49 10.92
CA ARG A 36 -14.86 2.97 10.71
C ARG A 36 -14.38 2.03 11.84
N SER A 37 -15.27 1.56 12.70
CA SER A 37 -14.99 0.55 13.73
C SER A 37 -14.52 -0.74 13.07
N ARG A 38 -13.58 -1.43 13.73
CA ARG A 38 -12.96 -2.65 13.19
C ARG A 38 -13.28 -3.90 13.98
N GLU A 39 -13.66 -3.73 15.24
CA GLU A 39 -13.85 -4.82 16.17
C GLU A 39 -15.14 -4.59 16.96
N LEU A 40 -15.87 -5.69 17.17
CA LEU A 40 -17.01 -5.75 18.08
C LEU A 40 -16.59 -6.52 19.32
N GLU A 41 -16.68 -5.87 20.48
CA GLU A 41 -16.56 -6.53 21.78
C GLU A 41 -17.93 -7.02 22.23
N ILE A 42 -17.99 -8.27 22.67
CA ILE A 42 -19.15 -8.85 23.35
C ILE A 42 -18.70 -9.25 24.75
N SER A 43 -19.18 -8.52 25.76
CA SER A 43 -18.86 -8.73 27.17
C SER A 43 -20.08 -9.30 27.89
N VAL A 44 -19.94 -10.46 28.54
CA VAL A 44 -21.01 -11.13 29.29
C VAL A 44 -20.84 -10.89 30.79
N TYR A 45 -21.91 -10.48 31.45
CA TYR A 45 -21.93 -10.15 32.87
C TYR A 45 -22.87 -11.06 33.63
N TRP A 46 -22.51 -11.40 34.87
CA TRP A 46 -23.44 -11.92 35.87
C TRP A 46 -24.20 -10.78 36.54
N ARG A 47 -25.46 -11.05 36.92
CA ARG A 47 -26.30 -10.15 37.73
C ARG A 47 -26.01 -10.30 39.22
N ASP A 48 -24.74 -10.40 39.59
CA ASP A 48 -24.29 -10.53 40.97
C ASP A 48 -22.95 -9.80 41.15
N TRP A 49 -22.34 -9.96 42.32
CA TRP A 49 -21.08 -9.31 42.68
C TRP A 49 -19.89 -9.71 41.80
N ARG A 50 -19.97 -10.83 41.05
CA ARG A 50 -18.88 -11.32 40.19
C ARG A 50 -18.70 -10.46 38.95
N SER A 51 -19.76 -9.76 38.51
CA SER A 51 -19.72 -8.85 37.35
C SER A 51 -19.30 -9.56 36.05
N LEU A 52 -18.43 -8.96 35.24
CA LEU A 52 -17.92 -9.48 33.97
C LEU A 52 -17.38 -10.90 34.15
N CYS A 53 -17.88 -11.83 33.33
CA CYS A 53 -17.53 -13.24 33.47
C CYS A 53 -16.96 -13.87 32.21
N ALA A 54 -17.26 -13.32 31.04
CA ALA A 54 -16.67 -13.78 29.80
C ALA A 54 -16.66 -12.66 28.76
N LEU A 55 -15.76 -12.75 27.79
CA LEU A 55 -15.67 -11.77 26.71
C LEU A 55 -15.23 -12.42 25.39
N LYS A 56 -15.57 -11.78 24.27
CA LYS A 56 -15.04 -12.10 22.95
C LYS A 56 -14.95 -10.86 22.09
N TYR A 57 -13.90 -10.79 21.27
CA TYR A 57 -13.78 -9.81 20.20
C TYR A 57 -14.01 -10.47 18.86
N LEU A 58 -14.78 -9.81 18.01
CA LEU A 58 -14.97 -10.18 16.61
C LEU A 58 -14.34 -9.13 15.72
N LYS A 59 -13.55 -9.56 14.75
CA LYS A 59 -13.06 -8.67 13.71
C LYS A 59 -14.15 -8.48 12.68
N LEU A 60 -14.56 -7.24 12.48
CA LEU A 60 -15.61 -6.91 11.51
C LEU A 60 -15.16 -7.15 10.06
N GLU A 61 -13.84 -7.16 9.80
CA GLU A 61 -13.27 -7.50 8.49
C GLU A 61 -13.58 -8.93 8.03
N ASP A 62 -13.82 -9.85 8.96
CA ASP A 62 -14.12 -11.26 8.66
C ASP A 62 -15.52 -11.44 8.05
N PHE A 63 -16.40 -10.43 8.15
CA PHE A 63 -17.80 -10.49 7.72
C PHE A 63 -18.14 -9.58 6.53
N LEU A 64 -17.14 -9.05 5.82
CA LEU A 64 -17.32 -8.08 4.72
C LEU A 64 -17.84 -8.70 3.40
N ASP A 65 -18.71 -9.72 3.47
CA ASP A 65 -19.26 -10.43 2.32
C ASP A 65 -20.78 -10.22 2.13
N ASN A 66 -21.42 -9.42 3.00
CA ASN A 66 -22.88 -9.23 3.07
C ASN A 66 -23.67 -10.53 3.26
N GLN A 67 -23.05 -11.58 3.80
CA GLN A 67 -23.75 -12.81 4.18
C GLN A 67 -24.12 -12.79 5.66
N ARG A 68 -25.12 -13.59 6.01
CA ARG A 68 -25.45 -13.90 7.40
C ARG A 68 -24.56 -15.04 7.86
N HIS A 69 -23.80 -14.80 8.92
CA HIS A 69 -22.91 -15.76 9.54
C HIS A 69 -23.51 -16.23 10.86
N GLU A 70 -23.89 -17.50 10.94
CA GLU A 70 -24.27 -18.14 12.21
C GLU A 70 -23.02 -18.76 12.82
N ILE A 71 -22.60 -18.25 13.97
CA ILE A 71 -21.28 -18.53 14.53
C ILE A 71 -21.41 -18.99 15.97
N ARG A 72 -20.63 -20.02 16.29
CA ARG A 72 -20.36 -20.46 17.65
C ARG A 72 -19.07 -19.83 18.14
N LEU A 73 -19.18 -18.94 19.11
CA LEU A 73 -18.06 -18.20 19.68
C LEU A 73 -17.66 -18.78 21.02
N ASP A 74 -16.44 -19.29 21.11
CA ASP A 74 -15.84 -19.65 22.39
C ASP A 74 -15.41 -18.36 23.11
N LEU A 75 -16.00 -18.11 24.28
CA LEU A 75 -15.72 -16.93 25.08
C LEU A 75 -14.52 -17.18 26.00
N GLU A 76 -13.77 -16.12 26.30
CA GLU A 76 -12.66 -16.15 27.26
C GLU A 76 -13.16 -15.73 28.65
N PRO A 77 -12.83 -16.44 29.75
CA PRO A 77 -11.96 -17.62 29.82
C PRO A 77 -12.66 -18.94 29.46
N GLN A 78 -14.00 -18.98 29.47
CA GLN A 78 -14.79 -20.15 29.10
C GLN A 78 -16.22 -19.75 28.72
N GLY A 79 -16.91 -20.66 28.03
CA GLY A 79 -18.31 -20.50 27.64
C GLY A 79 -18.46 -20.42 26.13
N VAL A 80 -19.69 -20.59 25.68
CA VAL A 80 -20.04 -20.59 24.25
C VAL A 80 -21.20 -19.63 24.04
N LEU A 81 -21.04 -18.74 23.07
CA LEU A 81 -22.10 -17.85 22.60
C LEU A 81 -22.46 -18.20 21.16
N LEU A 82 -23.72 -18.53 20.93
CA LEU A 82 -24.28 -18.61 19.57
C LEU A 82 -24.72 -17.22 19.16
N THR A 83 -24.26 -16.76 18.01
CA THR A 83 -24.62 -15.44 17.48
C THR A 83 -24.76 -15.48 15.97
N GLU A 84 -25.53 -14.51 15.46
CA GLU A 84 -25.71 -14.30 14.04
C GLU A 84 -25.19 -12.90 13.70
N VAL A 85 -24.26 -12.83 12.75
CA VAL A 85 -23.60 -11.58 12.37
C VAL A 85 -23.78 -11.37 10.87
N THR A 86 -24.25 -10.18 10.51
CA THR A 86 -24.34 -9.75 9.12
C THR A 86 -23.73 -8.37 9.03
N PHE A 87 -22.72 -8.19 8.17
CA PHE A 87 -22.19 -6.88 7.84
C PHE A 87 -22.88 -6.37 6.59
N SER A 88 -23.62 -5.27 6.71
CA SER A 88 -24.32 -4.67 5.58
C SER A 88 -23.54 -3.48 5.02
N ASN A 89 -23.43 -3.41 3.68
CA ASN A 89 -22.87 -2.27 2.94
C ASN A 89 -21.40 -1.94 3.30
N PRO A 90 -20.45 -2.87 3.04
CA PRO A 90 -19.03 -2.64 3.30
C PRO A 90 -18.46 -1.57 2.36
N VAL A 91 -18.36 -0.33 2.84
CA VAL A 91 -17.64 0.75 2.13
C VAL A 91 -16.16 0.69 2.52
N ILE A 92 -15.35 0.06 1.68
CA ILE A 92 -13.89 0.01 1.88
C ILE A 92 -13.25 1.26 1.27
N GLU A 93 -12.92 2.24 2.12
CA GLU A 93 -12.16 3.42 1.71
C GLU A 93 -10.74 3.01 1.26
N ARG A 94 -10.53 2.88 -0.05
CA ARG A 94 -9.18 2.71 -0.63
C ARG A 94 -8.56 4.07 -0.86
N ILE A 95 -7.74 4.55 0.08
CA ILE A 95 -6.90 5.72 -0.17
C ILE A 95 -5.79 5.30 -1.16
N PRO A 96 -5.73 5.86 -2.37
CA PRO A 96 -4.67 5.54 -3.32
C PRO A 96 -3.33 6.04 -2.75
N LYS A 97 -2.46 5.11 -2.36
CA LYS A 97 -1.08 5.40 -1.90
C LYS A 97 -0.17 5.89 -3.04
N LEU A 98 -0.60 5.73 -4.29
CA LEU A 98 0.13 6.15 -5.48
C LEU A 98 -0.10 7.63 -5.77
N GLN A 99 0.84 8.47 -5.33
CA GLN A 99 0.97 9.81 -5.89
C GLN A 99 1.68 9.71 -7.24
N ARG A 100 1.06 10.29 -8.28
CA ARG A 100 1.71 10.41 -9.59
C ARG A 100 3.03 11.16 -9.40
N GLN A 101 4.15 10.50 -9.72
CA GLN A 101 5.46 11.13 -9.70
C GLN A 101 5.40 12.43 -10.49
N LYS A 102 5.91 13.52 -9.90
CA LYS A 102 6.02 14.81 -10.58
C LYS A 102 6.72 14.56 -11.91
N LYS A 103 6.15 15.11 -12.98
CA LYS A 103 6.61 14.87 -14.34
C LYS A 103 8.04 15.36 -14.48
N ILE A 104 9.02 14.46 -14.41
CA ILE A 104 10.45 14.76 -14.52
C ILE A 104 10.85 15.17 -15.95
N PHE A 105 10.02 14.86 -16.94
CA PHE A 105 10.22 15.31 -18.32
C PHE A 105 9.25 16.45 -18.64
N SER A 106 9.72 17.70 -18.54
CA SER A 106 8.93 18.83 -19.04
C SER A 106 8.70 18.64 -20.54
N LYS A 107 7.47 18.86 -21.03
CA LYS A 107 7.18 18.84 -22.48
C LYS A 107 8.02 19.87 -23.25
N GLN A 108 8.62 20.85 -22.56
CA GLN A 108 9.50 21.87 -23.13
C GLN A 108 10.96 21.41 -23.30
N GLN A 109 11.45 20.42 -22.56
CA GLN A 109 12.70 19.72 -22.89
C GLN A 109 12.53 18.73 -24.06
N GLY A 110 11.37 18.74 -24.74
CA GLY A 110 11.05 17.97 -25.94
C GLY A 110 11.64 18.52 -27.24
N LYS A 111 12.60 19.46 -27.19
CA LYS A 111 13.44 19.79 -28.35
C LYS A 111 14.70 18.92 -28.46
N ALA A 112 15.03 18.14 -27.41
CA ALA A 112 16.23 17.29 -27.38
C ALA A 112 15.94 15.77 -27.48
N PHE A 113 14.68 15.34 -27.38
CA PHE A 113 14.30 13.93 -27.51
C PHE A 113 13.23 13.79 -28.58
N LEU A 114 13.63 13.25 -29.73
CA LEU A 114 12.71 12.80 -30.76
C LEU A 114 11.77 11.76 -30.13
N ARG A 115 10.45 11.90 -30.28
CA ARG A 115 9.51 10.85 -29.86
C ARG A 115 9.73 9.62 -30.74
N ALA A 116 9.35 8.41 -30.29
CA ALA A 116 9.51 7.18 -31.05
C ALA A 116 9.07 7.25 -32.54
N PRO A 117 7.98 7.95 -32.93
CA PRO A 117 7.61 8.12 -34.34
C PRO A 117 8.50 9.10 -35.12
N GLN A 118 9.24 9.97 -34.43
CA GLN A 118 10.20 10.94 -34.99
C GLN A 118 11.64 10.39 -35.01
N MET A 119 11.87 9.22 -34.41
CA MET A 119 13.14 8.53 -34.38
C MET A 119 13.21 7.56 -35.58
N ASN A 120 13.76 8.03 -36.71
CA ASN A 120 14.10 7.17 -37.85
C ASN A 120 15.36 6.34 -37.54
N ILE A 121 15.24 5.39 -36.61
CA ILE A 121 16.35 4.51 -36.23
C ILE A 121 16.43 3.35 -37.22
N ASN A 122 17.45 3.41 -38.08
CA ASN A 122 17.83 2.33 -39.00
C ASN A 122 18.12 1.02 -38.25
N ILE A 123 17.80 -0.13 -38.85
CA ILE A 123 18.12 -1.49 -38.37
C ILE A 123 19.58 -1.64 -37.89
N ALA A 124 20.53 -0.98 -38.56
CA ALA A 124 21.94 -0.99 -38.15
C ALA A 124 22.17 -0.33 -36.78
N THR A 125 21.38 0.69 -36.44
CA THR A 125 21.45 1.39 -35.15
C THR A 125 20.80 0.56 -34.04
N TRP A 126 19.71 -0.17 -34.33
CA TRP A 126 19.16 -1.18 -33.41
C TRP A 126 20.18 -2.28 -33.10
N GLY A 127 20.92 -2.76 -34.10
CA GLY A 127 21.99 -3.74 -33.91
C GLY A 127 23.10 -3.25 -32.96
N ARG A 128 23.48 -1.98 -33.04
CA ARG A 128 24.46 -1.37 -32.13
C ARG A 128 23.93 -1.19 -30.71
N LEU A 129 22.65 -0.86 -30.55
CA LEU A 129 22.02 -0.72 -29.23
C LEU A 129 21.85 -2.08 -28.55
N LEU A 130 21.41 -3.10 -29.28
CA LEU A 130 21.32 -4.47 -28.77
C LEU A 130 22.68 -4.97 -28.30
N ARG A 131 23.75 -4.72 -29.08
CA ARG A 131 25.12 -5.12 -28.70
C ARG A 131 25.64 -4.40 -27.44
N LYS A 132 25.13 -3.20 -27.12
CA LYS A 132 25.46 -2.48 -25.88
C LYS A 132 24.60 -2.88 -24.68
N ALA A 133 23.38 -3.35 -24.91
CA ALA A 133 22.45 -3.76 -23.86
C ALA A 133 22.76 -5.15 -23.29
N PHE A 134 23.58 -5.94 -24.01
CA PHE A 134 24.13 -7.19 -23.49
C PHE A 134 25.61 -6.99 -23.15
N PRO A 135 26.02 -7.07 -21.87
CA PRO A 135 27.42 -7.02 -21.52
C PRO A 135 28.11 -8.27 -22.08
N ALA A 136 28.95 -8.09 -23.10
CA ALA A 136 29.83 -9.15 -23.55
C ALA A 136 30.82 -9.47 -22.42
N ILE A 137 30.64 -10.66 -21.83
CA ILE A 137 31.63 -11.30 -20.98
C ILE A 137 32.81 -11.65 -21.90
N ASN A 138 33.96 -10.99 -21.66
CA ASN A 138 35.35 -11.44 -21.87
C ASN A 138 36.29 -10.32 -22.36
N SER A 139 37.02 -9.76 -21.39
CA SER A 139 38.49 -9.58 -21.31
C SER A 139 39.30 -8.94 -22.45
N THR A 140 40.15 -8.00 -22.01
CA THR A 140 41.48 -7.58 -22.53
C THR A 140 41.55 -6.64 -23.74
N GLY A 141 42.08 -5.43 -23.51
CA GLY A 141 42.48 -4.50 -24.57
C GLY A 141 42.59 -3.05 -24.09
N THR A 142 43.70 -2.74 -23.42
CA THR A 142 44.19 -1.41 -23.02
C THR A 142 44.23 -0.41 -24.19
N TYR A 143 43.99 0.88 -23.94
CA TYR A 143 44.83 2.05 -24.28
C TYR A 143 44.01 3.36 -24.32
N SER A 144 44.18 4.16 -23.24
CA SER A 144 44.37 5.62 -23.14
C SER A 144 43.57 6.66 -23.99
N PRO A 145 43.26 7.84 -23.40
CA PRO A 145 42.49 8.90 -24.06
C PRO A 145 43.39 9.76 -24.96
N SER A 146 42.93 10.11 -26.17
CA SER A 146 43.61 11.12 -26.99
C SER A 146 42.75 12.37 -27.08
N SER A 147 43.18 13.38 -26.32
CA SER A 147 42.79 14.78 -26.42
C SER A 147 43.32 15.38 -27.72
N TYR A 148 42.43 15.94 -28.54
CA TYR A 148 42.77 17.02 -29.47
C TYR A 148 41.98 18.25 -29.04
N MET A 149 42.69 19.16 -28.38
CA MET A 149 42.22 20.52 -28.13
C MET A 149 42.40 21.32 -29.41
N THR A 150 41.31 21.94 -29.88
CA THR A 150 41.33 23.04 -30.82
C THR A 150 41.46 24.32 -30.01
N ALA A 151 42.53 25.10 -30.20
CA ALA A 151 42.62 26.47 -29.69
C ALA A 151 43.18 27.38 -30.77
N VAL A 152 42.36 28.37 -31.13
CA VAL A 152 42.65 29.50 -32.02
C VAL A 152 43.05 30.69 -31.15
N SER A 153 44.11 31.41 -31.52
CA SER A 153 44.31 32.88 -31.33
C SER A 153 45.71 33.21 -31.87
N ASP A 154 45.84 33.99 -32.95
CA ASP A 154 45.72 35.45 -33.09
C ASP A 154 47.04 36.19 -32.82
N GLY A 155 47.40 37.07 -33.76
CA GLY A 155 48.20 38.27 -33.48
C GLY A 155 49.73 38.23 -33.61
N ARG A 156 50.19 38.93 -34.66
CA ARG A 156 51.30 39.92 -34.70
C ARG A 156 52.71 39.53 -35.22
N GLN A 157 53.07 40.29 -36.25
CA GLN A 157 54.36 40.49 -36.90
C GLN A 157 55.47 40.96 -35.94
N THR A 158 56.75 40.63 -36.22
CA THR A 158 57.80 41.58 -36.65
C THR A 158 59.20 40.91 -36.78
N LEU A 159 59.76 41.03 -37.99
CA LEU A 159 61.14 41.42 -38.39
C LEU A 159 62.42 40.82 -37.74
N SER A 160 63.26 40.24 -38.63
CA SER A 160 64.74 40.41 -38.75
C SER A 160 65.64 39.70 -37.71
N THR A 161 66.85 39.17 -37.96
CA THR A 161 67.83 39.26 -39.06
C THR A 161 68.86 38.11 -38.93
N ASN A 162 69.38 37.65 -40.07
CA ASN A 162 70.70 37.04 -40.41
C ASN A 162 71.67 36.42 -39.37
N MET A 163 72.05 35.14 -39.63
CA MET A 163 73.39 34.57 -40.00
C MET A 163 74.67 34.95 -39.22
N PRO A 164 75.82 34.27 -39.41
CA PRO A 164 76.09 32.82 -39.56
C PRO A 164 77.32 32.36 -38.71
N GLY A 165 77.65 31.07 -38.81
CA GLY A 165 78.93 30.49 -38.41
C GLY A 165 79.07 29.08 -38.99
#